data_AF-A0A957BJJ6-F1
#
_entry.id   AF-A0A957BJJ6-F1
#
_cell.length_a   1.000
_cell.length_b   1.000
_cell.length_c   1.000
_cell.angle_alpha   90.00
_cell.angle_beta   90.00
_cell.angle_gamma   90.00
#
_symmetry.space_group_name_H-M   'P 1'
#
loop_
_entity.id
_entity.type
_entity.pdbx_description
1 polymer ?
#
loop_
_entity_poly.entity_id
_entity_poly.type
_entity_poly.pdbx_seq_one_letter_code
_entity_poly.pdbx_strand_id
1 'polypeptide(L)'
;MTDIILPTDSNIYTTFQQLAAEQRMVFLAGLPGAGKSLLIQQLVLLAQQAGRTVDLLQWDLARAPFETAVLLQKYPETDGVTHPALRKAVGLWARTAVHHWYTRHQYGNRLLIGETPLIGNRLIELVQPTGDAIEAGLRSAQTLFVVPVPSTSVRRHIEAAREKSIAKPQHKNESDDAPPNVLHAIWQDVARLGQRLQLTQKSDFPEKSDFYAYDPDVYTAVYQHLLQHRHHHILPINTLLKPNSSVYDLPLSGTKLVATPAEVDAIMQQIETEFTGDALETAVANWYQM
;
A
#
# COMPACT_ATOMS: atom_id res chain seq x y z
N MET A 1 -6.97 -4.32 -24.88
CA MET A 1 -7.55 -5.06 -23.75
C MET A 1 -6.44 -5.25 -22.73
N THR A 2 -6.77 -5.28 -21.44
CA THR A 2 -5.78 -5.52 -20.39
C THR A 2 -5.45 -7.01 -20.36
N ASP A 3 -4.20 -7.36 -20.66
CA ASP A 3 -3.73 -8.74 -20.78
C ASP A 3 -2.65 -9.06 -19.72
N ILE A 4 -2.42 -10.35 -19.48
CA ILE A 4 -1.30 -10.80 -18.64
C ILE A 4 -0.01 -10.60 -19.43
N ILE A 5 0.89 -9.78 -18.91
CA ILE A 5 2.18 -9.41 -19.54
C ILE A 5 3.39 -10.02 -18.81
N LEU A 6 3.16 -10.73 -17.71
CA LEU A 6 4.22 -11.37 -16.94
C LEU A 6 4.80 -12.55 -17.74
N PRO A 7 6.13 -12.61 -17.97
CA PRO A 7 6.75 -13.77 -18.60
C PRO A 7 6.50 -15.02 -17.75
N THR A 8 6.08 -16.12 -18.37
CA THR A 8 5.66 -17.34 -17.64
C THR A 8 6.80 -18.05 -16.91
N ASP A 9 8.03 -17.78 -17.30
CA ASP A 9 9.28 -18.24 -16.67
C ASP A 9 9.81 -17.25 -15.61
N SER A 10 9.14 -16.10 -15.40
CA SER A 10 9.56 -15.11 -14.41
C SER A 10 9.17 -15.50 -12.99
N ASN A 11 10.01 -15.12 -12.02
CA ASN A 11 9.70 -15.25 -10.59
C ASN A 11 8.37 -14.58 -10.22
N ILE A 12 8.07 -13.41 -10.80
CA ILE A 12 6.82 -12.68 -10.56
C ILE A 12 5.61 -13.55 -10.96
N TYR A 13 5.66 -14.17 -12.14
CA TYR A 13 4.56 -15.02 -12.62
C TYR A 13 4.34 -16.22 -11.71
N THR A 14 5.39 -16.98 -11.39
CA THR A 14 5.30 -18.15 -10.51
C THR A 14 4.78 -17.77 -9.13
N THR A 15 5.32 -16.70 -8.53
CA THR A 15 4.83 -16.20 -7.24
C THR A 15 3.36 -15.82 -7.35
N PHE A 16 2.94 -15.06 -8.36
CA PHE A 16 1.56 -14.59 -8.44
C PHE A 16 0.55 -15.70 -8.74
N GLN A 17 0.93 -16.73 -9.50
CA GLN A 17 0.10 -17.93 -9.65
C GLN A 17 -0.14 -18.62 -8.31
N GLN A 18 0.92 -18.80 -7.51
CA GLN A 18 0.79 -19.39 -6.18
C GLN A 18 -0.10 -18.55 -5.26
N LEU A 19 0.11 -17.22 -5.25
CA LEU A 19 -0.70 -16.30 -4.44
C LEU A 19 -2.17 -16.34 -4.84
N ALA A 20 -2.46 -16.35 -6.14
CA ALA A 20 -3.82 -16.44 -6.66
C ALA A 20 -4.53 -17.74 -6.26
N ALA A 21 -3.79 -18.85 -6.20
CA ALA A 21 -4.33 -20.16 -5.84
C ALA A 21 -4.54 -20.31 -4.32
N GLU A 22 -3.55 -19.94 -3.51
CA GLU A 22 -3.46 -20.40 -2.12
C GLU A 22 -3.93 -19.35 -1.09
N GLN A 23 -3.79 -18.06 -1.40
CA GLN A 23 -4.02 -17.01 -0.43
C GLN A 23 -5.50 -16.58 -0.39
N ARG A 24 -5.94 -16.07 0.76
CA ARG A 24 -7.23 -15.37 0.89
C ARG A 24 -7.06 -13.87 0.87
N MET A 25 -5.94 -13.37 1.39
CA MET A 25 -5.62 -11.95 1.40
C MET A 25 -4.18 -11.74 0.97
N VAL A 26 -3.96 -10.87 -0.03
CA VAL A 26 -2.63 -10.51 -0.53
C VAL A 26 -2.50 -8.99 -0.51
N PHE A 27 -1.55 -8.47 0.25
CA PHE A 27 -1.32 -7.03 0.36
C PHE A 27 0.01 -6.65 -0.27
N LEU A 28 0.00 -5.82 -1.31
CA LEU A 28 1.21 -5.28 -1.90
C LEU A 28 1.65 -4.05 -1.09
N ALA A 29 2.69 -4.22 -0.30
CA ALA A 29 3.26 -3.20 0.58
C ALA A 29 4.48 -2.58 -0.09
N GLY A 30 4.45 -1.27 -0.34
CA GLY A 30 5.55 -0.63 -1.03
C GLY A 30 5.34 0.84 -1.30
N LEU A 31 6.43 1.52 -1.63
CA LEU A 31 6.38 2.96 -1.89
C LEU A 31 5.56 3.27 -3.14
N PRO A 32 4.96 4.46 -3.23
CA PRO A 32 4.60 5.03 -4.53
C PRO A 32 5.81 4.93 -5.49
N GLY A 33 5.56 4.60 -6.76
CA GLY A 33 6.63 4.35 -7.74
C GLY A 33 7.34 2.99 -7.62
N ALA A 34 6.89 2.06 -6.77
CA ALA A 34 7.43 0.69 -6.72
C ALA A 34 6.78 -0.28 -7.75
N GLY A 35 5.92 0.22 -8.64
CA GLY A 35 5.22 -0.60 -9.66
C GLY A 35 3.99 -1.37 -9.15
N LYS A 36 3.51 -1.05 -7.94
CA LYS A 36 2.40 -1.78 -7.28
C LYS A 36 1.13 -1.85 -8.12
N SER A 37 0.70 -0.75 -8.73
CA SER A 37 -0.57 -0.72 -9.50
C SER A 37 -0.55 -1.72 -10.66
N LEU A 38 0.57 -1.81 -11.39
CA LEU A 38 0.74 -2.81 -12.44
C LEU A 38 0.73 -4.22 -11.85
N LEU A 39 1.47 -4.45 -10.75
CA LEU A 39 1.51 -5.75 -10.11
C LEU A 39 0.13 -6.20 -9.57
N ILE A 40 -0.66 -5.29 -9.00
CA ILE A 40 -2.05 -5.54 -8.60
C ILE A 40 -2.87 -5.94 -9.83
N GLN A 41 -2.76 -5.21 -10.93
CA GLN A 41 -3.47 -5.54 -12.17
C GLN A 41 -3.13 -6.96 -12.65
N GLN A 42 -1.84 -7.32 -12.66
CA GLN A 42 -1.41 -8.65 -13.10
C GLN A 42 -1.89 -9.76 -12.15
N LEU A 43 -1.88 -9.53 -10.84
CA LEU A 43 -2.41 -10.49 -9.86
C LEU A 43 -3.94 -10.65 -9.97
N VAL A 44 -4.68 -9.56 -10.21
CA VAL A 44 -6.13 -9.60 -10.46
C VAL A 44 -6.44 -10.48 -11.67
N LEU A 45 -5.73 -10.29 -12.79
CA LEU A 45 -5.94 -11.09 -14.00
C LEU A 45 -5.65 -12.58 -13.76
N LEU A 46 -4.52 -12.90 -13.11
CA LEU A 46 -4.16 -14.29 -12.79
C LEU A 46 -5.17 -14.95 -11.85
N ALA A 47 -5.63 -14.23 -10.82
CA ALA A 47 -6.64 -14.73 -9.90
C ALA A 47 -7.98 -14.98 -10.61
N GLN A 48 -8.41 -14.08 -11.49
CA GLN A 48 -9.62 -14.27 -12.29
C GLN A 48 -9.49 -15.41 -13.30
N GLN A 49 -8.32 -15.59 -13.90
CA GLN A 49 -8.03 -16.75 -14.76
C GLN A 49 -8.09 -18.07 -13.96
N ALA A 50 -7.70 -18.04 -12.68
CA ALA A 50 -7.88 -19.16 -11.74
C ALA A 50 -9.32 -19.28 -11.19
N GLY A 51 -10.28 -18.51 -11.73
CA GLY A 51 -11.70 -18.55 -11.35
C GLY A 51 -12.03 -17.81 -10.06
N ARG A 52 -11.09 -17.06 -9.46
CA ARG A 52 -11.31 -16.31 -8.23
C ARG A 52 -12.17 -15.06 -8.48
N THR A 53 -13.04 -14.74 -7.53
CA THR A 53 -13.65 -13.41 -7.46
C THR A 53 -12.74 -12.49 -6.65
N VAL A 54 -12.34 -11.35 -7.21
CA VAL A 54 -11.34 -10.48 -6.59
C VAL A 54 -11.98 -9.24 -6.00
N ASP A 55 -11.73 -8.97 -4.72
CA ASP A 55 -12.06 -7.71 -4.06
C ASP A 55 -10.78 -6.87 -3.87
N LEU A 56 -10.91 -5.54 -3.87
CA LEU A 56 -9.78 -4.62 -3.76
C LEU A 56 -9.88 -3.72 -2.54
N LEU A 57 -8.77 -3.58 -1.83
CA LEU A 57 -8.51 -2.46 -0.91
C LEU A 57 -7.43 -1.59 -1.52
N GLN A 58 -7.68 -0.30 -1.75
CA GLN A 58 -6.65 0.62 -2.24
C GLN A 58 -6.68 1.89 -1.42
N TRP A 59 -5.49 2.41 -1.08
CA TRP A 59 -5.35 3.62 -0.28
C TRP A 59 -6.22 4.77 -0.76
N ASP A 60 -6.17 5.11 -2.06
CA ASP A 60 -6.90 6.27 -2.57
C ASP A 60 -8.43 6.07 -2.52
N LEU A 61 -8.89 4.84 -2.74
CA LEU A 61 -10.33 4.51 -2.63
C LEU A 61 -10.80 4.48 -1.18
N ALA A 62 -9.95 4.01 -0.27
CA ALA A 62 -10.19 3.99 1.16
C ALA A 62 -10.19 5.41 1.77
N ARG A 63 -9.32 6.28 1.26
CA ARG A 63 -9.16 7.68 1.68
C ARG A 63 -10.30 8.57 1.20
N ALA A 64 -10.74 8.44 -0.06
CA ALA A 64 -11.68 9.37 -0.68
C ALA A 64 -12.96 9.67 0.15
N PRO A 65 -13.63 8.70 0.80
CA PRO A 65 -14.79 8.98 1.65
C PRO A 65 -14.52 9.90 2.85
N PHE A 66 -13.28 9.97 3.33
CA PHE A 66 -12.86 10.82 4.45
C PHE A 66 -12.54 12.26 4.02
N GLU A 67 -12.52 12.54 2.72
CA GLU A 67 -12.17 13.85 2.14
C GLU A 67 -13.43 14.67 1.83
N THR A 68 -14.35 14.73 2.78
CA THR A 68 -15.54 15.57 2.68
C THR A 68 -15.17 17.04 2.91
N ALA A 69 -15.96 17.97 2.37
CA ALA A 69 -15.70 19.41 2.58
C ALA A 69 -15.60 19.80 4.06
N VAL A 70 -16.41 19.19 4.93
CA VAL A 70 -16.40 19.41 6.37
C VAL A 70 -15.11 18.90 7.01
N LEU A 71 -14.70 17.67 6.66
CA LEU A 71 -13.49 17.07 7.21
C LEU A 71 -12.23 17.74 6.68
N LEU A 72 -12.19 18.12 5.40
CA LEU A 72 -11.06 18.85 4.81
C LEU A 72 -10.93 20.27 5.38
N GLN A 73 -12.02 20.90 5.82
CA GLN A 73 -11.94 22.17 6.53
C GLN A 73 -11.31 22.02 7.93
N LYS A 74 -11.60 20.91 8.62
CA LYS A 74 -11.09 20.63 9.98
C LYS A 74 -9.69 20.02 9.96
N TYR A 75 -9.40 19.19 8.97
CA TYR A 75 -8.18 18.39 8.79
C TYR A 75 -7.63 18.61 7.37
N PRO A 76 -7.13 19.81 7.05
CA PRO A 76 -6.74 20.17 5.69
C PRO A 76 -5.50 19.40 5.23
N GLU A 77 -5.45 19.13 3.93
CA GLU A 77 -4.23 18.69 3.26
C GLU A 77 -3.17 19.81 3.34
N THR A 78 -1.91 19.44 3.59
CA THR A 78 -0.77 20.37 3.57
C THR A 78 0.27 19.83 2.61
N ASP A 79 0.69 20.64 1.63
CA ASP A 79 1.71 20.29 0.63
C ASP A 79 1.47 18.96 -0.12
N GLY A 80 0.22 18.64 -0.44
CA GLY A 80 -0.12 17.37 -1.12
C GLY A 80 -0.13 16.14 -0.20
N VAL A 81 -0.06 16.34 1.13
CA VAL A 81 -0.03 15.28 2.13
C VAL A 81 -1.32 15.29 2.96
N THR A 82 -2.03 14.17 2.91
CA THR A 82 -3.24 13.93 3.71
C THR A 82 -2.97 14.16 5.22
N HIS A 83 -3.88 14.88 5.88
CA HIS A 83 -3.76 15.21 7.30
C HIS A 83 -3.57 13.94 8.18
N PRO A 84 -2.70 13.99 9.23
CA PRO A 84 -2.49 12.89 10.17
C PRO A 84 -3.78 12.21 10.66
N ALA A 85 -4.78 12.99 11.05
CA ALA A 85 -6.07 12.50 11.52
C ALA A 85 -6.78 11.61 10.50
N LEU A 86 -6.86 12.05 9.24
CA LEU A 86 -7.49 11.29 8.17
C LEU A 86 -6.69 10.03 7.85
N ARG A 87 -5.36 10.09 7.91
CA ARG A 87 -4.52 8.89 7.70
C ARG A 87 -4.78 7.82 8.75
N LYS A 88 -4.84 8.23 10.02
CA LYS A 88 -5.17 7.35 11.14
C LYS A 88 -6.58 6.77 11.01
N ALA A 89 -7.55 7.61 10.69
CA ALA A 89 -8.95 7.23 10.49
C ALA A 89 -9.09 6.14 9.40
N VAL A 90 -8.51 6.38 8.21
CA VAL A 90 -8.55 5.43 7.10
C VAL A 90 -7.91 4.11 7.48
N GLY A 91 -6.82 4.13 8.25
CA GLY A 91 -6.18 2.95 8.79
C GLY A 91 -7.07 2.12 9.72
N LEU A 92 -7.69 2.76 10.71
CA LEU A 92 -8.61 2.11 11.65
C LEU A 92 -9.84 1.54 10.94
N TRP A 93 -10.40 2.30 9.99
CA TRP A 93 -11.49 1.84 9.14
C TRP A 93 -11.08 0.62 8.32
N ALA A 94 -9.93 0.67 7.64
CA ALA A 94 -9.48 -0.41 6.77
C ALA A 94 -9.30 -1.71 7.55
N ARG A 95 -8.78 -1.64 8.78
CA ARG A 95 -8.66 -2.82 9.65
C ARG A 95 -10.02 -3.44 9.95
N THR A 96 -11.03 -2.62 10.27
CA THR A 96 -12.41 -3.07 10.47
C THR A 96 -13.03 -3.61 9.18
N ALA A 97 -12.80 -2.97 8.04
CA ALA A 97 -13.31 -3.41 6.74
C ALA A 97 -12.71 -4.77 6.33
N VAL A 98 -11.41 -4.98 6.57
CA VAL A 98 -10.74 -6.28 6.35
C VAL A 98 -11.34 -7.33 7.27
N HIS A 99 -11.65 -7.01 8.53
CA HIS A 99 -12.35 -7.93 9.42
C HIS A 99 -13.72 -8.36 8.88
N HIS A 100 -14.54 -7.40 8.45
CA HIS A 100 -15.85 -7.67 7.89
C HIS A 100 -15.77 -8.49 6.60
N TRP A 101 -14.81 -8.18 5.73
CA TRP A 101 -14.57 -8.98 4.53
C TRP A 101 -14.15 -10.42 4.88
N TYR A 102 -13.20 -10.57 5.80
CA TYR A 102 -12.64 -11.86 6.19
C TYR A 102 -13.70 -12.80 6.79
N THR A 103 -14.58 -12.25 7.62
CA THR A 103 -15.68 -12.99 8.27
C THR A 103 -16.83 -13.29 7.32
N ARG A 104 -17.21 -12.35 6.44
CA ARG A 104 -18.27 -12.56 5.44
C ARG A 104 -17.91 -13.61 4.39
N HIS A 105 -16.62 -13.82 4.14
CA HIS A 105 -16.12 -14.67 3.07
C HIS A 105 -15.25 -15.82 3.56
N GLN A 106 -15.54 -16.38 4.75
CA GLN A 106 -14.82 -17.51 5.34
C GLN A 106 -14.73 -18.73 4.41
N TYR A 107 -15.76 -18.96 3.61
CA TYR A 107 -15.83 -20.04 2.63
C TYR A 107 -16.14 -19.45 1.26
N GLY A 108 -15.25 -19.64 0.30
CA GLY A 108 -15.49 -19.20 -1.07
C GLY A 108 -14.22 -18.99 -1.88
N ASN A 109 -14.41 -18.77 -3.17
CA ASN A 109 -13.33 -18.55 -4.14
C ASN A 109 -12.90 -17.07 -4.21
N ARG A 110 -13.09 -16.30 -3.12
CA ARG A 110 -12.79 -14.86 -3.10
C ARG A 110 -11.36 -14.59 -2.67
N LEU A 111 -10.73 -13.57 -3.23
CA LEU A 111 -9.39 -13.09 -2.89
C LEU A 111 -9.46 -11.58 -2.64
N LEU A 112 -9.00 -11.12 -1.48
CA LEU A 112 -8.78 -9.70 -1.23
C LEU A 112 -7.37 -9.32 -1.64
N ILE A 113 -7.23 -8.37 -2.57
CA ILE A 113 -5.94 -7.79 -2.93
C ILE A 113 -5.90 -6.35 -2.42
N GLY A 114 -4.87 -6.02 -1.65
CA GLY A 114 -4.70 -4.70 -1.07
C GLY A 114 -3.48 -3.94 -1.58
N GLU A 115 -3.62 -2.65 -1.87
CA GLU A 115 -2.48 -1.71 -1.97
C GLU A 115 -2.25 -1.05 -0.61
N THR A 116 -1.08 -1.30 0.00
CA THR A 116 -0.77 -0.83 1.36
C THR A 116 0.49 0.04 1.38
N PRO A 117 0.37 1.35 1.13
CA PRO A 117 1.52 2.25 1.13
C PRO A 117 1.95 2.64 2.56
N LEU A 118 2.35 1.65 3.37
CA LEU A 118 2.59 1.73 4.83
C LEU A 118 3.31 2.99 5.33
N ILE A 119 4.29 3.49 4.55
CA ILE A 119 5.12 4.64 4.94
C ILE A 119 4.29 5.89 5.15
N GLY A 120 4.51 6.53 6.30
CA GLY A 120 3.81 7.75 6.71
C GLY A 120 2.42 7.46 7.25
N ASN A 121 2.26 6.41 8.06
CA ASN A 121 0.99 6.05 8.74
C ASN A 121 -0.19 5.81 7.77
N ARG A 122 0.05 5.24 6.58
CA ARG A 122 -1.04 4.91 5.64
C ARG A 122 -1.32 3.41 5.71
N LEU A 123 -2.48 3.04 6.25
CA LEU A 123 -2.88 1.63 6.47
C LEU A 123 -1.92 0.83 7.35
N ILE A 124 -1.16 1.50 8.23
CA ILE A 124 -0.20 0.80 9.10
C ILE A 124 -0.91 -0.09 10.13
N GLU A 125 -2.16 0.22 10.42
CA GLU A 125 -3.06 -0.51 11.31
C GLU A 125 -3.23 -1.95 10.86
N LEU A 126 -3.03 -2.28 9.57
CA LEU A 126 -3.06 -3.67 9.08
C LEU A 126 -1.83 -4.48 9.50
N VAL A 127 -0.70 -3.83 9.81
CA VAL A 127 0.57 -4.50 10.13
C VAL A 127 0.93 -4.39 11.62
N GLN A 128 0.43 -3.36 12.31
CA GLN A 128 0.56 -3.25 13.76
C GLN A 128 -0.22 -4.36 14.48
N PRO A 129 0.41 -5.07 15.43
CA PRO A 129 -0.29 -6.01 16.28
C PRO A 129 -1.32 -5.30 17.14
N THR A 130 -2.57 -5.76 17.10
CA THR A 130 -3.61 -5.32 18.03
C THR A 130 -4.39 -6.51 18.56
N GLY A 131 -4.98 -6.39 19.75
CA GLY A 131 -5.75 -7.47 20.38
C GLY A 131 -7.19 -7.61 19.88
N ASP A 132 -7.44 -7.39 18.58
CA ASP A 132 -8.80 -7.39 18.01
C ASP A 132 -9.12 -8.64 17.19
N ALA A 133 -10.37 -8.72 16.72
CA ALA A 133 -10.93 -9.91 16.08
C ALA A 133 -10.25 -10.30 14.76
N ILE A 134 -9.56 -9.38 14.08
CA ILE A 134 -8.92 -9.66 12.78
C ILE A 134 -7.44 -10.01 12.90
N GLU A 135 -6.81 -9.79 14.06
CA GLU A 135 -5.37 -10.05 14.25
C GLU A 135 -4.98 -11.49 13.89
N ALA A 136 -5.78 -12.48 14.32
CA ALA A 136 -5.53 -13.88 13.98
C ALA A 136 -5.61 -14.14 12.47
N GLY A 137 -6.51 -13.45 11.75
CA GLY A 137 -6.61 -13.53 10.29
C GLY A 137 -5.43 -12.89 9.59
N LEU A 138 -4.98 -11.72 10.05
CA LEU A 138 -3.81 -11.01 9.50
C LEU A 138 -2.48 -11.75 9.76
N ARG A 139 -2.40 -12.54 10.83
CA ARG A 139 -1.26 -13.40 11.16
C ARG A 139 -1.36 -14.81 10.58
N SER A 140 -2.47 -15.17 9.93
CA SER A 140 -2.64 -16.51 9.38
C SER A 140 -1.80 -16.72 8.11
N ALA A 141 -1.45 -17.97 7.81
CA ALA A 141 -0.74 -18.34 6.58
C ALA A 141 -1.55 -18.11 5.29
N GLN A 142 -2.83 -17.72 5.40
CA GLN A 142 -3.70 -17.36 4.28
C GLN A 142 -3.67 -15.84 3.95
N THR A 143 -2.87 -15.09 4.71
CA THR A 143 -2.65 -13.67 4.52
C THR A 143 -1.16 -13.43 4.24
N LEU A 144 -0.83 -12.82 3.11
CA LEU A 144 0.56 -12.52 2.77
C LEU A 144 0.74 -11.06 2.37
N PHE A 145 1.73 -10.41 2.95
CA PHE A 145 2.22 -9.11 2.50
C PHE A 145 3.37 -9.30 1.51
N VAL A 146 3.23 -8.81 0.29
CA VAL A 146 4.25 -8.87 -0.75
C VAL A 146 4.90 -7.50 -0.87
N VAL A 147 6.23 -7.45 -0.74
CA VAL A 147 7.01 -6.23 -0.89
C VAL A 147 7.75 -6.28 -2.23
N PRO A 148 7.25 -5.60 -3.28
CA PRO A 148 8.01 -5.47 -4.52
C PRO A 148 9.23 -4.57 -4.28
N VAL A 149 10.41 -5.10 -4.57
CA VAL A 149 11.69 -4.41 -4.45
C VAL A 149 12.29 -4.24 -5.84
N PRO A 150 12.04 -3.11 -6.53
CA PRO A 150 12.67 -2.85 -7.81
C PRO A 150 14.18 -2.70 -7.66
N SER A 151 14.95 -3.21 -8.63
CA SER A 151 16.34 -2.77 -8.77
C SER A 151 16.41 -1.27 -9.04
N THR A 152 17.56 -0.63 -8.79
CA THR A 152 17.75 0.81 -9.06
C THR A 152 17.51 1.18 -10.53
N SER A 153 17.77 0.28 -11.48
CA SER A 153 17.48 0.52 -12.90
C SER A 153 15.99 0.46 -13.19
N VAL A 154 15.27 -0.51 -12.62
CA VAL A 154 13.81 -0.65 -12.75
C VAL A 154 13.10 0.51 -12.08
N ARG A 155 13.52 0.91 -10.87
CA ARG A 155 12.96 2.05 -10.13
C ARG A 155 12.99 3.33 -10.96
N ARG A 156 14.15 3.65 -11.55
CA ARG A 156 14.31 4.82 -12.44
C ARG A 156 13.38 4.77 -13.66
N HIS A 157 13.18 3.59 -14.25
CA HIS A 157 12.24 3.43 -15.36
C HIS A 157 10.79 3.67 -14.93
N ILE A 158 10.38 3.18 -13.75
CA ILE A 158 9.03 3.39 -13.22
C ILE A 158 8.78 4.88 -12.97
N GLU A 159 9.74 5.57 -12.36
CA GLU A 159 9.64 7.01 -12.08
C GLU A 159 9.53 7.84 -13.37
N ALA A 160 10.37 7.54 -14.37
CA ALA A 160 10.32 8.20 -15.67
C ALA A 160 9.03 7.89 -16.46
N ALA A 161 8.48 6.67 -16.33
CA ALA A 161 7.20 6.32 -16.94
C ALA A 161 6.04 7.07 -16.28
N ARG A 162 6.06 7.19 -14.95
CA ARG A 162 5.06 7.93 -14.17
C ARG A 162 5.07 9.43 -14.50
N GLU A 163 6.24 10.05 -14.61
CA GLU A 163 6.34 11.47 -15.02
C GLU A 163 5.67 11.71 -16.38
N LYS A 164 5.86 10.77 -17.33
CA LYS A 164 5.21 10.83 -18.64
C LYS A 164 3.69 10.64 -18.57
N SER A 165 3.20 9.72 -17.73
CA SER A 165 1.76 9.46 -17.60
C SER A 165 1.04 10.61 -16.90
N ILE A 166 1.65 11.24 -15.89
CA ILE A 166 1.10 12.44 -15.25
C ILE A 166 0.97 13.58 -16.29
N ALA A 167 1.99 13.77 -17.13
CA ALA A 167 1.98 14.81 -18.15
C ALA A 167 1.01 14.52 -19.32
N LYS A 168 0.72 13.25 -19.61
CA LYS A 168 -0.14 12.78 -20.71
C LYS A 168 -1.01 11.60 -20.24
N PRO A 169 -2.02 11.86 -19.41
CA PRO A 169 -2.81 10.79 -18.79
C PRO A 169 -3.68 10.10 -19.83
N GLN A 170 -3.67 8.77 -19.80
CA GLN A 170 -4.59 7.90 -20.54
C GLN A 170 -5.79 7.52 -19.69
N HIS A 171 -5.69 7.67 -18.37
CA HIS A 171 -6.76 7.44 -17.40
C HIS A 171 -6.80 8.58 -16.38
N LYS A 172 -7.99 8.93 -15.87
CA LYS A 172 -8.18 10.08 -14.95
C LYS A 172 -7.30 10.00 -13.69
N ASN A 173 -7.08 8.80 -13.15
CA ASN A 173 -6.28 8.62 -11.95
C ASN A 173 -4.76 8.81 -12.19
N GLU A 174 -4.29 8.88 -13.45
CA GLU A 174 -2.87 9.05 -13.73
C GLU A 174 -2.40 10.49 -13.49
N SER A 175 -3.29 11.49 -13.62
CA SER A 175 -2.96 12.87 -13.23
C SER A 175 -2.90 13.06 -11.71
N ASP A 176 -3.55 12.17 -10.96
CA ASP A 176 -3.63 12.22 -9.50
C ASP A 176 -2.48 11.41 -8.85
N ASP A 177 -1.60 10.80 -9.66
CA ASP A 177 -0.43 10.09 -9.16
C ASP A 177 0.52 11.04 -8.42
N ALA A 178 1.09 10.54 -7.32
CA ALA A 178 2.08 11.30 -6.55
C ALA A 178 3.23 11.81 -7.44
N PRO A 179 3.47 13.14 -7.49
CA PRO A 179 4.48 13.74 -8.35
C PRO A 179 5.91 13.39 -7.87
N PRO A 180 6.94 13.59 -8.71
CA PRO A 180 8.31 13.17 -8.41
C PRO A 180 8.88 13.70 -7.08
N ASN A 181 8.56 14.94 -6.71
CA ASN A 181 8.98 15.53 -5.43
C ASN A 181 8.40 14.77 -4.22
N VAL A 182 7.14 14.32 -4.30
CA VAL A 182 6.51 13.51 -3.25
C VAL A 182 7.15 12.12 -3.19
N LEU A 183 7.50 11.51 -4.32
CA LEU A 183 8.23 10.24 -4.35
C LEU A 183 9.58 10.34 -3.64
N HIS A 184 10.32 11.42 -3.92
CA HIS A 184 11.61 11.67 -3.28
C HIS A 184 11.47 11.92 -1.78
N ALA A 185 10.50 12.73 -1.35
CA ALA A 185 10.25 12.99 0.08
C ALA A 185 9.92 11.69 0.84
N ILE A 186 9.03 10.87 0.27
CA ILE A 186 8.66 9.59 0.88
C ILE A 186 9.87 8.62 0.92
N TRP A 187 10.72 8.61 -0.10
CA TRP A 187 11.96 7.83 -0.06
C TRP A 187 12.93 8.33 1.03
N GLN A 188 13.06 9.66 1.19
CA GLN A 188 13.87 10.22 2.26
C GLN A 188 13.36 9.79 3.64
N ASP A 189 12.05 9.73 3.83
CA ASP A 189 11.46 9.21 5.07
C ASP A 189 11.84 7.74 5.32
N VAL A 190 11.85 6.90 4.28
CA VAL A 190 12.31 5.51 4.39
C VAL A 190 13.79 5.44 4.76
N ALA A 191 14.66 6.20 4.09
CA ALA A 191 16.09 6.21 4.38
C ALA A 191 16.36 6.68 5.82
N ARG A 192 15.75 7.79 6.25
CA ARG A 192 15.86 8.31 7.63
C ARG A 192 15.32 7.32 8.65
N LEU A 193 14.22 6.62 8.34
CA LEU A 193 13.67 5.60 9.22
C LEU A 193 14.63 4.42 9.36
N GLY A 194 15.22 3.96 8.25
CA GLY A 194 16.24 2.90 8.24
C GLY A 194 17.45 3.25 9.11
N GLN A 195 17.93 4.50 9.05
CA GLN A 195 18.99 4.99 9.92
C GLN A 195 18.57 5.05 11.39
N ARG A 196 17.40 5.65 11.68
CA ARG A 196 16.88 5.80 13.05
C ARG A 196 16.74 4.47 13.76
N LEU A 197 16.27 3.45 13.04
CA LEU A 197 16.08 2.10 13.56
C LEU A 197 17.34 1.22 13.44
N GLN A 198 18.46 1.77 12.94
CA GLN A 198 19.73 1.07 12.76
C GLN A 198 19.60 -0.23 11.94
N LEU A 199 18.68 -0.24 10.96
CA LEU A 199 18.36 -1.43 10.16
C LEU A 199 19.41 -1.72 9.08
N THR A 200 20.30 -0.77 8.81
CA THR A 200 21.39 -0.91 7.83
C THR A 200 22.70 -0.41 8.41
N GLN A 201 23.79 -1.13 8.16
CA GLN A 201 25.13 -0.73 8.59
C GLN A 201 25.79 0.32 7.68
N LYS A 202 25.11 0.77 6.62
CA LYS A 202 25.64 1.82 5.74
C LYS A 202 25.67 3.15 6.52
N SER A 203 26.87 3.55 6.92
CA SER A 203 27.21 4.87 7.46
C SER A 203 27.07 6.01 6.43
N ASP A 204 26.74 5.69 5.18
CA ASP A 204 26.88 6.57 4.02
C ASP A 204 25.68 7.47 3.75
N PHE A 205 24.72 7.54 4.67
CA PHE A 205 23.67 8.54 4.63
C PHE A 205 24.08 9.70 5.54
N PRO A 206 24.60 10.82 5.00
CA PRO A 206 24.90 11.98 5.83
C PRO A 206 23.62 12.42 6.52
N GLU A 207 23.63 12.65 7.83
CA GLU A 207 22.44 13.09 8.60
C GLU A 207 21.73 14.32 7.99
N LYS A 208 22.44 15.08 7.14
CA LYS A 208 21.98 16.28 6.44
C LYS A 208 22.22 16.22 4.92
N SER A 209 21.88 15.11 4.28
CA SER A 209 21.76 15.10 2.82
C SER A 209 20.34 15.45 2.38
N ASP A 210 20.21 16.42 1.49
CA ASP A 210 18.94 16.75 0.83
C ASP A 210 18.58 15.71 -0.25
N PHE A 211 19.45 14.74 -0.53
CA PHE A 211 19.21 13.70 -1.52
C PHE A 211 19.76 12.34 -1.08
N TYR A 212 18.88 11.34 -1.10
CA TYR A 212 19.25 9.94 -0.91
C TYR A 212 18.95 9.19 -2.20
N ALA A 213 19.96 8.54 -2.79
CA ALA A 213 19.72 7.63 -3.91
C ALA A 213 18.88 6.44 -3.42
N TYR A 214 18.00 5.92 -4.28
CA TYR A 214 17.24 4.71 -3.97
C TYR A 214 18.16 3.53 -3.71
N ASP A 215 17.98 2.88 -2.56
CA ASP A 215 18.73 1.71 -2.13
C ASP A 215 17.75 0.55 -1.83
N PRO A 216 17.77 -0.54 -2.63
CA PRO A 216 16.88 -1.67 -2.43
C PRO A 216 17.12 -2.40 -1.10
N ASP A 217 18.33 -2.35 -0.52
CA ASP A 217 18.64 -3.02 0.74
C ASP A 217 17.98 -2.29 1.92
N VAL A 218 18.11 -0.96 1.95
CA VAL A 218 17.46 -0.10 2.97
C VAL A 218 15.95 -0.21 2.86
N TYR A 219 15.42 -0.15 1.63
CA TYR A 219 14.00 -0.35 1.38
C TYR A 219 13.50 -1.69 1.93
N THR A 220 14.23 -2.77 1.63
CA THR A 220 13.89 -4.12 2.10
C THR A 220 13.89 -4.18 3.62
N ALA A 221 14.97 -3.71 4.26
CA ALA A 221 15.12 -3.79 5.72
C ALA A 221 14.01 -3.02 6.46
N VAL A 222 13.65 -1.83 5.98
CA VAL A 222 12.55 -1.04 6.56
C VAL A 222 11.21 -1.77 6.43
N TYR A 223 10.88 -2.31 5.26
CA TYR A 223 9.61 -3.03 5.09
C TYR A 223 9.57 -4.34 5.87
N GLN A 224 10.69 -5.05 6.02
CA GLN A 224 10.78 -6.24 6.87
C GLN A 224 10.54 -5.89 8.34
N HIS A 225 11.13 -4.79 8.84
CA HIS A 225 10.85 -4.29 10.18
C HIS A 225 9.35 -3.99 10.37
N LEU A 226 8.75 -3.26 9.44
CA LEU A 226 7.31 -2.92 9.51
C LEU A 226 6.40 -4.15 9.43
N LEU A 227 6.85 -5.23 8.79
CA LEU A 227 6.10 -6.46 8.59
C LEU A 227 6.54 -7.58 9.55
N GLN A 228 7.31 -7.30 10.59
CA GLN A 228 7.89 -8.32 11.48
C GLN A 228 6.83 -9.19 12.19
N HIS A 229 5.59 -8.71 12.29
CA HIS A 229 4.45 -9.43 12.88
C HIS A 229 3.48 -10.01 11.84
N ARG A 230 3.86 -10.03 10.56
CA ARG A 230 3.04 -10.50 9.45
C ARG A 230 3.83 -11.49 8.60
N HIS A 231 3.12 -12.45 8.01
CA HIS A 231 3.70 -13.24 6.93
C HIS A 231 3.97 -12.32 5.76
N HIS A 232 5.23 -12.28 5.31
CA HIS A 232 5.63 -11.42 4.22
C HIS A 232 6.60 -12.11 3.27
N HIS A 233 6.63 -11.63 2.04
CA HIS A 233 7.54 -12.09 0.99
C HIS A 233 8.15 -10.88 0.29
N ILE A 234 9.48 -10.85 0.24
CA ILE A 234 10.24 -9.87 -0.54
C ILE A 234 10.29 -10.36 -1.97
N LEU A 235 9.77 -9.57 -2.90
CA LEU A 235 9.70 -9.90 -4.32
C LEU A 235 10.64 -8.99 -5.12
N PRO A 236 11.84 -9.45 -5.50
CA PRO A 236 12.74 -8.67 -6.34
C PRO A 236 12.14 -8.43 -7.73
N ILE A 237 12.10 -7.16 -8.16
CA ILE A 237 11.62 -6.74 -9.47
C ILE A 237 12.81 -6.25 -10.30
N ASN A 238 13.38 -7.18 -11.07
CA ASN A 238 14.55 -6.92 -11.92
C ASN A 238 14.21 -6.85 -13.41
N THR A 239 12.93 -7.08 -13.75
CA THR A 239 12.44 -7.11 -15.12
C THR A 239 11.59 -5.88 -15.40
N LEU A 240 11.81 -5.24 -16.54
CA LEU A 240 10.95 -4.18 -17.03
C LEU A 240 9.69 -4.77 -17.64
N LEU A 241 8.55 -4.47 -17.04
CA LEU A 241 7.23 -4.83 -17.56
C LEU A 241 6.68 -3.66 -18.39
N LYS A 242 6.13 -3.96 -19.56
CA LYS A 242 5.53 -2.96 -20.45
C LYS A 242 4.01 -3.11 -20.41
N PRO A 243 3.28 -2.17 -19.77
CA PRO A 243 1.83 -2.22 -19.74
C PRO A 243 1.26 -2.01 -21.16
N ASN A 244 0.21 -2.77 -21.50
CA ASN A 244 -0.50 -2.67 -22.78
C ASN A 244 -1.70 -1.70 -22.74
N SER A 245 -2.06 -1.23 -21.55
CA SER A 245 -3.16 -0.29 -21.24
C SER A 245 -2.83 0.48 -19.95
N SER A 246 -3.71 1.38 -19.51
CA SER A 246 -3.52 2.01 -18.21
C SER A 246 -3.49 0.96 -17.10
N VAL A 247 -2.62 1.14 -16.11
CA VAL A 247 -2.56 0.27 -14.92
C VAL A 247 -3.83 0.36 -14.06
N TYR A 248 -4.65 1.38 -14.30
CA TYR A 248 -5.94 1.59 -13.64
C TYR A 248 -7.12 0.92 -14.37
N ASP A 249 -6.92 0.46 -15.61
CA ASP A 249 -7.90 -0.35 -16.35
C ASP A 249 -7.90 -1.78 -15.80
N LEU A 250 -8.58 -1.95 -14.67
CA LEU A 250 -8.69 -3.18 -13.90
C LEU A 250 -10.04 -3.86 -14.16
N PRO A 251 -10.08 -5.03 -14.84
CA PRO A 251 -11.32 -5.76 -15.10
C PRO A 251 -11.79 -6.51 -13.85
N LEU A 252 -12.15 -5.80 -12.80
CA LEU A 252 -12.45 -6.37 -11.48
C LEU A 252 -13.75 -7.17 -11.47
N SER A 253 -13.69 -8.42 -10.99
CA SER A 253 -14.85 -9.32 -10.87
C SER A 253 -15.64 -9.19 -9.56
N GLY A 254 -15.03 -8.62 -8.51
CA GLY A 254 -15.68 -8.37 -7.22
C GLY A 254 -15.87 -6.87 -6.94
N THR A 255 -15.64 -6.49 -5.68
CA THR A 255 -15.95 -5.15 -5.16
C THR A 255 -14.71 -4.42 -4.68
N LYS A 256 -14.78 -3.09 -4.68
CA LYS A 256 -13.78 -2.24 -4.02
C LYS A 256 -14.29 -1.95 -2.61
N LEU A 257 -13.45 -2.16 -1.60
CA LEU A 257 -13.74 -1.78 -0.23
C LEU A 257 -13.67 -0.25 -0.14
N VAL A 258 -14.78 0.37 0.25
CA VAL A 258 -14.93 1.82 0.38
C VAL A 258 -15.81 2.09 1.59
N ALA A 259 -15.44 3.08 2.41
CA ALA A 259 -16.19 3.44 3.60
C ALA A 259 -17.56 4.03 3.23
N THR A 260 -18.58 3.65 3.98
CA THR A 260 -19.88 4.34 3.95
C THR A 260 -19.81 5.63 4.77
N PRO A 261 -20.70 6.62 4.52
CA PRO A 261 -20.74 7.84 5.34
C PRO A 261 -20.89 7.57 6.84
N ALA A 262 -21.71 6.59 7.21
CA ALA A 262 -21.89 6.21 8.62
C ALA A 262 -20.62 5.61 9.25
N GLU A 263 -19.85 4.84 8.49
CA GLU A 263 -18.55 4.34 8.95
C GLU A 263 -17.52 5.46 9.08
N VAL A 264 -17.52 6.42 8.16
CA VAL A 264 -16.67 7.62 8.25
C VAL A 264 -16.99 8.40 9.53
N ASP A 265 -18.27 8.69 9.78
CA ASP A 265 -18.71 9.42 10.97
C ASP A 265 -18.31 8.69 12.26
N ALA A 266 -18.55 7.38 12.33
CA ALA A 266 -18.21 6.57 13.49
C ALA A 266 -16.70 6.55 13.78
N ILE A 267 -15.87 6.40 12.74
CA ILE A 267 -14.41 6.38 12.88
C ILE A 267 -13.88 7.77 13.25
N MET A 268 -14.40 8.84 12.65
CA MET A 268 -13.98 10.19 13.00
C MET A 268 -14.38 10.55 14.43
N GLN A 269 -15.56 10.13 14.88
CA GLN A 269 -15.97 10.27 16.28
C GLN A 269 -15.04 9.48 17.21
N GLN A 270 -14.62 8.27 16.82
CA GLN A 270 -13.64 7.48 17.56
C GLN A 270 -12.31 8.24 17.68
N ILE A 271 -11.77 8.76 16.57
CA ILE A 271 -10.54 9.54 16.55
C ILE A 271 -10.61 10.72 17.52
N GLU A 272 -11.71 11.47 17.48
CA GLU A 272 -11.91 12.67 18.30
C GLU A 272 -12.13 12.37 19.78
N THR A 273 -12.56 11.15 20.10
CA THR A 273 -12.77 10.70 21.48
C THR A 273 -11.50 10.10 22.08
N GLU A 274 -10.79 9.27 21.31
CA GLU A 274 -9.63 8.51 21.79
C GLU A 274 -8.33 9.31 21.78
N PHE A 275 -8.17 10.23 20.82
CA PHE A 275 -6.96 11.03 20.68
C PHE A 275 -7.24 12.48 21.09
N THR A 276 -6.82 12.84 22.30
CA THR A 276 -6.94 14.20 22.85
C THR A 276 -5.57 14.87 22.95
N GLY A 277 -5.53 16.20 22.77
CA GLY A 277 -4.26 16.95 22.71
C GLY A 277 -3.32 16.40 21.63
N ASP A 278 -2.03 16.30 21.94
CA ASP A 278 -0.99 15.87 21.00
C ASP A 278 -0.91 14.34 20.80
N ALA A 279 -1.87 13.58 21.36
CA ALA A 279 -1.85 12.12 21.30
C ALA A 279 -1.96 11.60 19.87
N LEU A 280 -2.74 12.28 19.02
CA LEU A 280 -2.91 11.91 17.62
C LEU A 280 -1.61 12.12 16.85
N GLU A 281 -1.02 13.30 16.95
CA GLU A 281 0.25 13.62 16.30
C GLU A 281 1.34 12.66 16.78
N THR A 282 1.38 12.34 18.06
CA THR A 282 2.34 11.38 18.63
C THR A 282 2.14 9.98 18.07
N ALA A 283 0.90 9.49 18.02
CA ALA A 283 0.59 8.17 17.46
C ALA A 283 0.94 8.10 15.97
N VAL A 284 0.61 9.14 15.22
CA VAL A 284 0.91 9.23 13.78
C VAL A 284 2.39 9.41 13.53
N ALA A 285 3.14 10.14 14.37
CA ALA A 285 4.58 10.34 14.22
C ALA A 285 5.39 9.07 14.55
N ASN A 286 4.88 8.24 15.47
CA ASN A 286 5.53 7.00 15.91
C ASN A 286 4.96 5.74 15.25
N TRP A 287 4.29 5.89 14.10
CA TRP A 287 3.64 4.81 13.34
C TRP A 287 4.52 3.59 13.02
N TYR A 288 5.84 3.76 13.01
CA TYR A 288 6.82 2.72 12.71
C TYR A 288 7.24 1.89 13.93
N GLN A 289 6.76 2.25 15.13
CA GLN A 289 6.94 1.45 16.33
C GLN A 289 5.98 0.25 16.25
N MET A 290 6.55 -0.95 16.34
CA MET A 290 5.90 -2.24 16.08
C MET A 290 5.91 -3.10 17.34
#